data_AF-A0A7X6WEV7-F1
#
_entry.id   AF-A0A7X6WEV7-F1
#
_cell.length_a   1.000
_cell.length_b   1.000
_cell.length_c   1.000
_cell.angle_alpha   90.00
_cell.angle_beta   90.00
_cell.angle_gamma   90.00
#
_symmetry.space_group_name_H-M   'P 1'
#
loop_
_entity.id
_entity.type
_entity.pdbx_description
1 polymer ?
#
loop_
_entity_poly.entity_id
_entity_poly.type
_entity_poly.pdbx_seq_one_letter_code
_entity_poly.pdbx_strand_id
1 'polypeptide(L)' 'MKQILGKAFVYGNNIDTDQIYPGRYLDLVNPEEIAEHCMEGADASLEHKIKAGDIVVAGKNFGCGSS' A
#
# COMPACT_ATOMS: atom_id res chain seq x y z
N MET A 1 -22.99 -4.44 14.47
CA MET A 1 -21.63 -4.58 13.89
C MET A 1 -21.33 -3.34 13.06
N LYS A 2 -20.11 -2.80 13.17
CA LYS A 2 -19.67 -1.66 12.34
C LYS A 2 -19.13 -2.24 11.02
N GLN A 3 -19.63 -1.75 9.89
CA GLN A 3 -19.21 -2.22 8.55
C GLN A 3 -18.20 -1.22 7.95
N ILE A 4 -17.22 -1.74 7.21
CA ILE A 4 -16.31 -0.96 6.36
C ILE A 4 -16.67 -1.27 4.91
N LEU A 5 -16.85 -0.23 4.10
CA LEU A 5 -17.26 -0.31 2.69
C LEU A 5 -16.29 0.52 1.85
N GLY A 6 -15.73 -0.07 0.80
CA GLY A 6 -14.72 0.57 -0.05
C GLY A 6 -14.45 -0.22 -1.32
N LYS A 7 -13.79 0.42 -2.30
CA LYS A 7 -13.31 -0.29 -3.49
C LYS A 7 -12.10 -1.15 -3.11
N ALA A 8 -12.07 -2.40 -3.57
CA ALA A 8 -10.94 -3.29 -3.33
C ALA A 8 -9.86 -3.12 -4.43
N PHE A 9 -8.62 -2.94 -4.00
CA PHE A 9 -7.42 -3.09 -4.81
C PHE A 9 -6.76 -4.42 -4.45
N VAL A 10 -6.72 -5.34 -5.41
CA VAL A 10 -6.38 -6.75 -5.16
C VAL A 10 -5.01 -7.09 -5.71
N TYR A 11 -4.14 -7.62 -4.85
CA TYR A 11 -2.77 -8.01 -5.17
C TYR A 11 -2.53 -9.50 -4.90
N GLY A 12 -1.42 -10.02 -5.42
CA GLY A 12 -1.02 -11.43 -5.28
C GLY A 12 -0.41 -11.80 -3.92
N ASN A 13 0.26 -12.94 -3.88
CA ASN A 13 1.05 -13.37 -2.72
C ASN A 13 2.41 -12.67 -2.68
N ASN A 14 3.06 -12.65 -1.52
CA ASN A 14 4.43 -12.17 -1.32
C ASN A 14 4.64 -10.72 -1.76
N ILE A 15 3.69 -9.84 -1.45
CA ILE A 15 3.90 -8.40 -1.59
C ILE A 15 4.81 -7.97 -0.44
N ASP A 16 6.03 -7.55 -0.78
CA ASP A 16 7.05 -7.18 0.21
C ASP A 16 7.02 -5.70 0.63
N THR A 17 7.85 -5.34 1.59
CA THR A 17 7.94 -3.97 2.13
C THR A 17 8.40 -2.95 1.11
N ASP A 18 9.28 -3.30 0.17
CA ASP A 18 9.71 -2.38 -0.91
C ASP A 18 8.61 -2.20 -1.97
N GLN A 19 7.78 -3.23 -2.18
CA GLN A 19 6.60 -3.13 -3.03
C GLN A 19 5.50 -2.27 -2.40
N ILE A 20 5.37 -2.28 -1.07
CA ILE A 20 4.43 -1.44 -0.32
C ILE A 20 4.96 -0.01 -0.18
N TYR A 21 6.24 0.16 0.10
CA TYR A 21 6.87 1.46 0.32
C TYR A 21 8.35 1.38 -0.07
N PRO A 22 8.73 1.84 -1.28
CA PRO A 22 10.10 1.71 -1.76
C PRO A 22 11.12 2.39 -0.84
N GLY A 23 12.23 1.70 -0.53
CA GLY A 23 13.27 2.20 0.38
C GLY A 23 13.86 3.59 0.04
N ARG A 24 13.70 4.07 -1.20
CA ARG A 24 14.13 5.42 -1.62
C ARG A 24 13.38 6.56 -0.91
N TYR A 25 12.25 6.26 -0.26
CA TYR A 25 11.41 7.24 0.43
C TYR A 25 11.59 7.23 1.96
N LEU A 26 12.50 6.42 2.51
CA LEU A 26 12.65 6.26 3.96
C LEU A 26 13.05 7.54 4.71
N ASP A 27 13.58 8.55 4.02
CA ASP A 27 13.92 9.85 4.60
C ASP A 27 12.69 10.76 4.82
N LEU A 28 11.51 10.40 4.29
CA LEU A 28 10.27 11.13 4.52
C LEU A 28 9.76 10.90 5.94
N VAL A 29 9.32 11.99 6.58
CA VAL A 29 8.78 11.96 7.95
C VAL A 29 7.33 12.43 8.03
N ASN A 30 6.85 13.12 7.00
CA ASN A 30 5.48 13.61 6.94
C ASN A 30 4.54 12.46 6.51
N PRO A 31 3.53 12.10 7.32
CA PRO A 31 2.60 11.03 6.97
C PRO A 31 1.86 11.24 5.65
N GLU A 32 1.59 12.48 5.25
CA GLU A 32 0.91 12.79 3.99
C GLU A 32 1.83 12.48 2.80
N GLU A 33 3.09 12.90 2.86
CA GLU A 33 4.11 12.59 1.83
C GLU A 33 4.41 11.09 1.77
N ILE A 34 4.46 10.39 2.92
CA ILE A 34 4.63 8.93 2.96
C ILE A 34 3.45 8.23 2.26
N ALA A 35 2.23 8.72 2.44
CA ALA A 35 1.02 8.12 1.88
C ALA A 35 0.98 8.20 0.34
N GLU A 36 1.60 9.22 -0.27
CA GLU A 36 1.70 9.37 -1.73
C GLU A 36 2.45 8.20 -2.38
N HIS A 37 3.38 7.57 -1.66
CA HIS A 37 4.20 6.46 -2.17
C HIS A 37 3.68 5.07 -1.80
N CYS A 38 2.47 4.98 -1.25
CA CYS A 38 1.86 3.72 -0.86
C CYS A 38 1.62 2.81 -2.07
N MET A 39 2.10 1.57 -1.95
CA MET A 39 2.10 0.53 -2.97
C MET A 39 2.82 0.88 -4.27
N GLU A 40 3.62 1.95 -4.34
CA GLU A 40 4.23 2.43 -5.58
C GLU A 40 5.11 1.36 -6.26
N GLY A 41 5.80 0.53 -5.44
CA GLY A 41 6.63 -0.56 -5.95
C GLY A 41 5.83 -1.70 -6.60
N ALA A 42 4.56 -1.88 -6.20
CA ALA A 42 3.64 -2.85 -6.81
C ALA A 42 2.75 -2.25 -7.92
N ASP A 43 2.31 -1.00 -7.74
CA ASP A 43 1.40 -0.26 -8.62
C ASP A 43 1.62 1.25 -8.48
N ALA A 44 2.51 1.79 -9.31
CA ALA A 44 2.82 3.21 -9.38
C ALA A 44 1.63 4.12 -9.79
N SER A 45 0.49 3.54 -10.16
CA SER A 45 -0.72 4.30 -10.51
C SER A 45 -1.76 4.32 -9.39
N LEU A 46 -1.46 3.70 -8.24
CA LEU A 46 -2.42 3.57 -7.14
C LEU A 46 -2.76 4.92 -6.51
N GLU A 47 -1.76 5.78 -6.29
CA GLU A 47 -1.90 7.11 -5.69
C GLU A 47 -3.06 7.90 -6.31
N HIS A 48 -3.13 7.92 -7.65
CA HIS A 48 -4.16 8.66 -8.38
C HIS A 48 -5.54 7.98 -8.42
N LYS A 49 -5.66 6.75 -7.92
CA LYS A 49 -6.87 5.92 -7.95
C LYS A 49 -7.47 5.67 -6.58
N ILE A 50 -6.64 5.59 -5.55
CA ILE A 50 -7.04 5.27 -4.18
C ILE A 50 -7.66 6.49 -3.51
N LYS A 51 -8.64 6.24 -2.65
CA LYS A 51 -9.28 7.27 -1.84
C LYS A 51 -9.52 6.74 -0.43
N ALA A 52 -9.73 7.67 0.50
CA ALA A 52 -10.11 7.30 1.86
C ALA A 52 -11.32 6.35 1.87
N GLY A 53 -11.18 5.24 2.61
CA GLY A 53 -12.19 4.19 2.71
C GLY A 53 -12.01 3.03 1.74
N ASP A 54 -11.15 3.13 0.73
CA ASP A 54 -10.78 2.00 -0.12
C ASP A 54 -9.93 0.97 0.64
N ILE A 55 -9.87 -0.25 0.09
CA ILE A 55 -9.38 -1.44 0.78
C ILE A 55 -8.29 -2.10 -0.06
N VAL A 56 -7.13 -2.35 0.54
CA VAL A 56 -6.11 -3.22 -0.03
C VAL A 56 -6.40 -4.67 0.37
N VAL A 57 -6.43 -5.57 -0.61
CA VAL A 57 -6.57 -7.00 -0.42
C VAL A 57 -5.37 -7.66 -1.06
N ALA A 58 -4.70 -8.55 -0.33
CA ALA A 58 -3.56 -9.28 -0.85
C ALA A 58 -3.66 -10.77 -0.53
N GLY A 59 -2.86 -11.55 -1.22
CA GLY A 59 -2.70 -12.97 -0.96
C GLY A 59 -1.91 -13.25 0.32
N LYS A 60 -1.32 -14.45 0.39
CA LYS A 60 -0.49 -14.89 1.51
C LYS A 60 0.79 -14.06 1.59
N ASN A 61 1.29 -13.87 2.81
CA ASN A 61 2.59 -13.27 3.08
C ASN A 61 2.72 -11.80 2.61
N PHE A 62 1.64 -11.03 2.78
CA PHE A 62 1.65 -9.57 2.58
C PHE A 62 2.48 -8.89 3.68
N GLY A 63 3.35 -7.96 3.29
CA GLY A 63 4.27 -7.27 4.20
C GLY A 63 5.52 -8.07 4.55
N CYS A 64 5.90 -9.07 3.74
CA CYS A 64 7.17 -9.76 3.94
C CYS A 64 8.36 -8.86 3.59
N GLY A 65 9.58 -9.21 4.03
CA GLY A 65 10.77 -8.39 3.74
C GLY A 65 11.35 -7.74 4.99
N SER A 66 11.98 -6.58 4.82
CA SER A 66 12.75 -5.90 5.87
C SER A 66 11.87 -5.42 7.04
N SER A 67 12.44 -5.44 8.25
CA SER A 67 11.84 -4.92 9.49
C SER A 67 12.29 -3.49 9.77
#